data_AF-A0A975A1W3-F1
#
_entry.id   AF-A0A975A1W3-F1
#
_cell.length_a   1.000
_cell.length_b   1.000
_cell.length_c   1.000
_cell.angle_alpha   90.00
_cell.angle_beta   90.00
_cell.angle_gamma   90.00
#
_symmetry.space_group_name_H-M   'P 1'
#
loop_
_entity.id
_entity.type
_entity.pdbx_description
1 polymer ?
#
loop_
_entity_poly.entity_id
_entity_poly.type
_entity_poly.pdbx_seq_one_letter_code
_entity_poly.pdbx_strand_id
1 'polypeptide(L)'
;MLTKNIKWYEPTELYVLTVNEYIKFGISSNWLRRQREYEIELEGEPFTKVHSINYSYRWQAELIEQILKWRLRKWAVSGRHEWIKHLQVQNVLDCLNQIREVIEEEFDRHYHIHNYGDDRYDWYKQIANGYFYDGE
;
A
#
# COMPACT_ATOMS: atom_id res chain seq x y z
N MET A 1 -19.24 7.14 -2.77
CA MET A 1 -19.60 5.92 -3.55
C MET A 1 -20.02 4.85 -2.56
N LEU A 2 -20.99 3.99 -2.87
CA LEU A 2 -21.41 2.93 -1.95
C LEU A 2 -20.26 1.93 -1.73
N THR A 3 -19.66 1.92 -0.53
CA THR A 3 -18.67 0.95 0.00
C THR A 3 -19.25 -0.46 0.16
N LYS A 4 -20.14 -0.88 -0.72
CA LYS A 4 -20.84 -2.17 -0.61
C LYS A 4 -19.90 -3.30 -1.06
N ASN A 5 -19.37 -3.99 -0.06
CA ASN A 5 -18.71 -5.30 -0.07
C ASN A 5 -17.18 -5.33 -0.24
N ILE A 6 -16.46 -4.43 0.42
CA ILE A 6 -15.04 -4.69 0.69
C ILE A 6 -14.95 -5.81 1.73
N LYS A 7 -14.29 -6.92 1.38
CA LYS A 7 -14.03 -8.03 2.30
C LYS A 7 -12.85 -7.69 3.21
N TRP A 8 -13.12 -6.95 4.29
CA TRP A 8 -12.08 -6.46 5.20
C TRP A 8 -11.30 -7.56 5.94
N TYR A 9 -11.93 -8.71 6.14
CA TYR A 9 -11.37 -9.81 6.93
C TYR A 9 -10.85 -10.97 6.07
N GLU A 10 -10.56 -10.73 4.79
CA GLU A 10 -9.93 -11.74 3.94
C GLU A 10 -8.39 -11.62 3.96
N PRO A 11 -7.65 -12.75 3.91
CA PRO A 11 -6.20 -12.73 3.73
C PRO A 11 -5.82 -11.93 2.48
N THR A 12 -4.84 -11.06 2.62
CA THR A 12 -4.45 -10.11 1.57
C THR A 12 -2.94 -9.95 1.53
N GLU A 13 -2.37 -10.06 0.33
CA GLU A 13 -0.97 -9.79 0.06
C GLU A 13 -0.77 -8.29 -0.19
N LEU A 14 0.20 -7.67 0.47
CA LEU A 14 0.82 -6.42 0.05
C LEU A 14 2.03 -6.75 -0.81
N TYR A 15 2.14 -6.16 -1.99
CA TYR A 15 3.23 -6.43 -2.93
C TYR A 15 3.90 -5.15 -3.42
N VAL A 16 5.16 -5.30 -3.84
CA VAL A 16 5.95 -4.28 -4.54
C VAL A 16 6.42 -4.86 -5.87
N LEU A 17 6.22 -4.11 -6.95
CA LEU A 17 6.59 -4.43 -8.32
C LEU A 17 7.58 -3.40 -8.83
N THR A 18 8.50 -3.83 -9.67
CA THR A 18 9.26 -2.96 -10.57
C THR A 18 8.66 -3.06 -11.97
N VAL A 19 8.39 -1.91 -12.59
CA VAL A 19 7.84 -1.77 -13.95
C VAL A 19 8.67 -0.72 -14.67
N ASN A 20 9.59 -1.12 -15.54
CA ASN A 20 10.57 -0.22 -16.16
C ASN A 20 11.29 0.66 -15.11
N GLU A 21 11.18 1.98 -15.22
CA GLU A 21 11.76 2.96 -14.29
C GLU A 21 10.88 3.25 -13.05
N TYR A 22 9.74 2.57 -12.93
CA TYR A 22 8.75 2.80 -11.88
C TYR A 22 8.76 1.67 -10.85
N ILE A 23 8.39 2.04 -9.63
CA ILE A 23 8.06 1.09 -8.57
C ILE A 23 6.57 1.22 -8.30
N LYS A 24 5.84 0.11 -8.32
CA LYS A 24 4.43 0.06 -7.99
C LYS A 24 4.24 -0.76 -6.73
N PHE A 25 3.36 -0.34 -5.84
CA PHE A 25 2.91 -1.20 -4.75
C PHE A 25 1.38 -1.28 -4.73
N GLY A 26 0.86 -2.25 -3.98
CA GLY A 26 -0.57 -2.42 -3.84
C GLY A 26 -0.91 -3.65 -3.02
N ILE A 27 -2.21 -3.89 -2.87
CA ILE A 27 -2.73 -5.03 -2.11
C ILE A 27 -3.65 -5.89 -2.98
N SER A 28 -3.64 -7.21 -2.76
CA SER A 28 -4.55 -8.13 -3.44
C SER A 28 -4.82 -9.38 -2.60
N SER A 29 -6.08 -9.82 -2.55
CA SER A 29 -6.46 -11.14 -2.02
C SER A 29 -6.32 -12.26 -3.06
N ASN A 30 -6.00 -11.93 -4.31
CA ASN A 30 -5.76 -12.90 -5.37
C ASN A 30 -4.67 -12.38 -6.33
N TRP A 31 -3.41 -12.75 -6.04
CA TRP A 31 -2.27 -12.34 -6.85
C TRP A 31 -2.36 -12.81 -8.30
N LEU A 32 -2.77 -14.07 -8.54
CA LEU A 32 -2.85 -14.63 -9.90
C LEU A 32 -3.82 -13.85 -10.79
N ARG A 33 -4.97 -13.47 -10.23
CA ARG A 33 -5.91 -12.60 -10.94
C ARG A 33 -5.30 -11.22 -11.18
N ARG A 34 -4.69 -10.61 -10.16
CA ARG A 34 -4.10 -9.28 -10.27
C ARG A 34 -2.93 -9.22 -11.25
N GLN A 35 -2.14 -10.29 -11.34
CA GLN A 35 -1.06 -10.44 -12.31
C GLN A 35 -1.59 -10.38 -13.75
N ARG A 36 -2.67 -11.11 -14.06
CA ARG A 36 -3.32 -11.07 -15.38
C ARG A 36 -3.90 -9.69 -15.69
N GLU A 37 -4.45 -9.02 -14.68
CA GLU A 37 -4.91 -7.63 -14.83
C GLU A 37 -3.72 -6.71 -15.19
N TYR A 38 -2.54 -6.89 -14.59
CA TYR A 38 -1.34 -6.14 -14.97
C TYR A 38 -0.81 -6.45 -16.37
N GLU A 39 -0.84 -7.71 -16.78
CA GLU A 39 -0.43 -8.09 -18.15
C GLU A 39 -1.26 -7.33 -19.21
N ILE A 40 -2.54 -7.04 -18.90
CA ILE A 40 -3.42 -6.23 -19.75
C ILE A 40 -3.20 -4.72 -19.53
N GLU A 41 -3.22 -4.25 -18.27
CA GLU A 41 -3.09 -2.83 -17.90
C GLU A 41 -1.75 -2.22 -18.37
N LEU A 42 -0.70 -3.03 -18.43
CA LEU A 42 0.65 -2.61 -18.82
C LEU A 42 0.98 -2.90 -20.28
N GLU A 43 0.01 -3.35 -21.07
CA GLU A 43 0.16 -3.59 -22.52
C GLU A 43 1.37 -4.46 -22.89
N GLY A 44 1.71 -5.44 -22.04
CA GLY A 44 2.85 -6.34 -22.24
C GLY A 44 4.20 -5.84 -21.76
N GLU A 45 4.28 -4.66 -21.13
CA GLU A 45 5.51 -4.19 -20.47
C GLU A 45 5.94 -5.16 -19.36
N PRO A 46 7.24 -5.53 -19.28
CA PRO A 46 7.72 -6.46 -18.28
C PRO A 46 7.61 -5.85 -16.88
N PHE A 47 7.08 -6.64 -15.95
CA PHE A 47 7.06 -6.30 -14.53
C PHE A 47 7.57 -7.48 -13.70
N THR A 48 8.17 -7.16 -12.56
CA THR A 48 8.67 -8.16 -11.61
C THR A 48 8.14 -7.86 -10.23
N LYS A 49 7.54 -8.86 -9.57
CA LYS A 49 7.22 -8.77 -8.14
C LYS A 49 8.49 -8.98 -7.33
N VAL A 50 9.00 -7.90 -6.73
CA VAL A 50 10.28 -7.87 -6.02
C VAL A 50 10.13 -8.09 -4.51
N HIS A 51 8.94 -7.85 -3.97
CA HIS A 51 8.65 -8.09 -2.56
C HIS A 51 7.17 -8.38 -2.36
N SER A 52 6.85 -9.22 -1.38
CA SER A 52 5.49 -9.36 -0.90
C SER A 52 5.38 -9.88 0.54
N ILE A 53 4.31 -9.48 1.21
CA ILE A 53 3.99 -9.81 2.60
C ILE A 53 2.51 -10.17 2.67
N ASN A 54 2.19 -11.28 3.36
CA ASN A 54 0.81 -11.70 3.58
C ASN A 54 0.31 -11.19 4.93
N TYR A 55 -0.84 -10.54 4.92
CA TYR A 55 -1.57 -10.17 6.12
C TYR A 55 -2.81 -11.05 6.29
N SER A 56 -3.19 -11.30 7.53
CA SER A 56 -4.39 -12.08 7.86
C SER A 56 -5.67 -11.39 7.41
N TYR A 57 -5.68 -10.06 7.41
CA TYR A 57 -6.84 -9.25 7.05
C TYR A 57 -6.48 -8.13 6.06
N ARG A 58 -7.40 -7.88 5.12
CA ARG A 58 -7.28 -6.80 4.13
C ARG A 58 -7.08 -5.43 4.77
N TRP A 59 -7.76 -5.15 5.88
CA TRP A 59 -7.64 -3.85 6.55
C TRP A 59 -6.21 -3.59 7.05
N GLN A 60 -5.46 -4.62 7.46
CA GLN A 60 -4.06 -4.50 7.87
C GLN A 60 -3.19 -4.11 6.66
N ALA A 61 -3.36 -4.83 5.55
CA ALA A 61 -2.65 -4.54 4.31
C ALA A 61 -2.97 -3.12 3.80
N GLU A 62 -4.24 -2.70 3.84
CA GLU A 62 -4.65 -1.35 3.44
C GLU A 62 -4.05 -0.28 4.35
N LEU A 63 -4.05 -0.47 5.67
CA LEU A 63 -3.44 0.48 6.61
C LEU A 63 -1.97 0.75 6.25
N ILE A 64 -1.18 -0.31 6.07
CA ILE A 64 0.24 -0.21 5.71
C ILE A 64 0.40 0.44 4.32
N GLU A 65 -0.38 0.03 3.33
CA GLU A 65 -0.35 0.60 1.97
C GLU A 65 -0.65 2.11 1.98
N GLN A 66 -1.64 2.56 2.76
CA GLN A 66 -2.05 3.96 2.79
C GLN A 66 -1.03 4.83 3.53
N ILE A 67 -0.42 4.32 4.60
CA ILE A 67 0.70 5.00 5.25
C ILE A 67 1.89 5.10 4.28
N LEU A 68 2.18 4.04 3.52
CA LEU A 68 3.24 4.04 2.50
C LEU A 68 2.99 5.09 1.41
N LYS A 69 1.74 5.22 0.92
CA LYS A 69 1.34 6.29 -0.01
C LYS A 69 1.62 7.67 0.57
N TRP A 70 1.27 7.89 1.84
CA TRP A 70 1.47 9.19 2.49
C TRP A 70 2.96 9.50 2.69
N ARG A 71 3.76 8.53 3.13
CA ARG A 71 5.21 8.72 3.33
C ARG A 71 5.94 8.95 2.01
N LEU A 72 5.55 8.26 0.94
CA LEU A 72 6.20 8.36 -0.37
C LEU A 72 5.57 9.41 -1.31
N ARG A 73 4.61 10.21 -0.84
CA ARG A 73 3.82 11.15 -1.67
C ARG A 73 4.66 12.10 -2.53
N LYS A 74 5.86 12.48 -2.08
CA LYS A 74 6.76 13.39 -2.81
C LYS A 74 7.35 12.78 -4.07
N TRP A 75 7.45 11.46 -4.13
CA TRP A 75 7.98 10.70 -5.27
C TRP A 75 6.88 10.00 -6.07
N ALA A 76 5.62 10.16 -5.65
CA ALA A 76 4.49 9.55 -6.32
C ALA A 76 4.21 10.20 -7.68
N VAL A 77 3.82 9.38 -8.64
CA VAL A 77 3.31 9.87 -9.92
C VAL A 77 2.00 10.62 -9.69
N SER A 78 1.86 11.80 -10.28
CA SER A 78 0.68 12.65 -10.11
C SER A 78 -0.62 11.89 -10.41
N GLY A 79 -1.53 11.84 -9.44
CA GLY A 79 -2.80 11.14 -9.53
C GLY A 79 -2.72 9.60 -9.41
N ARG A 80 -1.53 9.05 -9.14
CA ARG A 80 -1.25 7.61 -9.05
C ARG A 80 -0.35 7.34 -7.84
N HIS A 81 -0.90 7.47 -6.63
CA HIS A 81 -0.13 7.50 -5.38
C HIS A 81 0.59 6.20 -5.03
N GLU A 82 0.21 5.10 -5.67
CA GLU A 82 0.84 3.80 -5.53
C GLU A 82 1.98 3.55 -6.55
N TRP A 83 2.25 4.52 -7.42
CA TRP A 83 3.32 4.50 -8.40
C TRP A 83 4.39 5.51 -8.01
N ILE A 84 5.62 5.05 -7.87
CA ILE A 84 6.77 5.83 -7.43
C ILE A 84 7.75 5.97 -8.59
N LYS A 85 8.24 7.20 -8.79
CA LYS A 85 9.29 7.53 -9.76
C LYS A 85 10.50 8.10 -9.03
N HIS A 86 11.69 7.97 -9.61
CA HIS A 86 12.93 8.60 -9.13
C HIS A 86 13.43 8.11 -7.76
N LEU A 87 12.88 7.03 -7.21
CA LEU A 87 13.44 6.30 -6.08
C LEU A 87 13.96 4.94 -6.51
N GLN A 88 15.00 4.46 -5.83
CA GLN A 88 15.42 3.08 -5.93
C GLN A 88 14.46 2.17 -5.17
N VAL A 89 14.31 0.93 -5.63
CA VAL A 89 13.43 -0.07 -5.00
C VAL A 89 13.75 -0.25 -3.52
N GLN A 90 15.03 -0.22 -3.16
CA GLN A 90 15.47 -0.38 -1.77
C GLN A 90 14.89 0.71 -0.87
N ASN A 91 14.81 1.96 -1.32
CA ASN A 91 14.23 3.05 -0.52
C ASN A 91 12.74 2.81 -0.22
N VAL A 92 12.00 2.21 -1.15
CA VAL A 92 10.58 1.84 -0.96
C VAL A 92 10.47 0.69 0.04
N LEU A 93 11.36 -0.31 -0.06
CA LEU A 93 11.39 -1.45 0.85
C LEU A 93 11.80 -1.04 2.27
N ASP A 94 12.77 -0.14 2.40
CA ASP A 94 13.20 0.39 3.70
C ASP A 94 12.07 1.19 4.36
N CYS A 95 11.36 2.04 3.58
CA CYS A 95 10.18 2.76 4.06
C CYS A 95 9.09 1.78 4.52
N LEU A 96 8.81 0.74 3.73
CA LEU A 96 7.85 -0.31 4.09
C LEU A 96 8.24 -1.03 5.37
N ASN A 97 9.51 -1.41 5.53
CA ASN A 97 9.99 -2.09 6.74
C ASN A 97 9.85 -1.19 7.98
N GLN A 98 10.25 0.08 7.89
CA GLN A 98 10.05 1.05 8.99
C GLN A 98 8.57 1.19 9.38
N ILE A 99 7.67 1.23 8.40
CA ILE A 99 6.22 1.30 8.69
C ILE A 99 5.78 0.05 9.44
N ARG A 100 6.22 -1.13 9.00
CA ARG A 100 5.82 -2.40 9.59
C ARG A 100 6.29 -2.55 11.03
N GLU A 101 7.55 -2.23 11.29
CA GLU A 101 8.14 -2.28 12.64
C GLU A 101 7.33 -1.48 13.67
N VAL A 102 6.72 -0.38 13.26
CA VAL A 102 5.91 0.48 14.14
C VAL A 102 4.43 0.08 14.15
N ILE A 103 3.85 -0.17 12.97
CA ILE A 103 2.39 -0.29 12.83
C ILE A 103 1.88 -1.72 13.08
N GLU A 104 2.68 -2.76 12.82
CA GLU A 104 2.23 -4.14 13.06
C GLU A 104 1.97 -4.39 14.56
N GLU A 105 2.75 -3.79 15.45
CA GLU A 105 2.53 -3.84 16.91
C GLU A 105 1.28 -3.06 17.37
N GLU A 106 0.80 -2.15 16.54
CA GLU A 106 -0.29 -1.21 16.83
C GLU A 106 -1.60 -1.58 16.11
N PHE A 107 -1.65 -2.72 15.43
CA PHE A 107 -2.82 -3.17 14.68
C PHE A 107 -4.10 -3.20 15.50
N ASP A 108 -4.04 -3.68 16.74
CA ASP A 108 -5.21 -3.72 17.62
C ASP A 108 -5.74 -2.33 17.94
N ARG A 109 -4.89 -1.30 18.01
CA ARG A 109 -5.34 0.09 18.23
C ARG A 109 -6.04 0.66 16.99
N HIS A 110 -5.66 0.19 15.81
CA HIS A 110 -6.15 0.71 14.52
C HIS A 110 -7.23 -0.16 13.86
N TYR A 111 -7.65 -1.26 14.51
CA TYR A 111 -8.57 -2.27 13.95
C TYR A 111 -9.91 -1.71 13.44
N HIS A 112 -10.34 -0.55 13.92
CA HIS A 112 -11.67 -0.01 13.66
C HIS A 112 -11.71 0.95 12.47
N ILE A 113 -10.54 1.40 11.97
CA ILE A 113 -10.43 2.50 11.00
C ILE A 113 -11.14 2.19 9.69
N HIS A 114 -11.05 0.94 9.20
CA HIS A 114 -11.69 0.54 7.94
C HIS A 114 -13.22 0.62 7.97
N ASN A 115 -13.83 0.72 9.17
CA ASN A 115 -15.27 0.87 9.31
C ASN A 115 -15.75 2.32 9.11
N TYR A 116 -14.86 3.31 9.03
CA TYR A 116 -15.22 4.73 8.85
C TYR A 116 -15.55 5.13 7.41
N GLY A 117 -15.68 4.19 6.48
CA GLY A 117 -16.00 4.53 5.10
C GLY A 117 -14.94 5.45 4.50
N ASP A 118 -15.34 6.52 3.80
CA ASP A 118 -14.40 7.43 3.14
C ASP A 118 -13.57 8.27 4.14
N ASP A 119 -14.06 8.49 5.36
CA ASP A 119 -13.32 9.25 6.39
C ASP A 119 -12.03 8.53 6.85
N ARG A 120 -11.90 7.23 6.56
CA ARG A 120 -10.70 6.44 6.92
C ARG A 120 -9.41 6.98 6.30
N TYR A 121 -9.48 7.68 5.17
CA TYR A 121 -8.30 8.26 4.52
C TYR A 121 -7.65 9.37 5.36
N ASP A 122 -8.46 10.15 6.08
CA ASP A 122 -7.96 11.17 7.00
C ASP A 122 -7.30 10.54 8.22
N TRP A 123 -7.83 9.42 8.71
CA TRP A 123 -7.19 8.64 9.77
C TRP A 123 -5.82 8.11 9.34
N TYR A 124 -5.71 7.54 8.13
CA TYR A 124 -4.41 7.07 7.62
C TYR A 124 -3.40 8.21 7.49
N LYS A 125 -3.85 9.40 7.04
CA LYS A 125 -3.01 10.60 6.99
C LYS A 125 -2.52 11.01 8.38
N GLN A 126 -3.42 11.03 9.36
CA GLN A 126 -3.08 11.37 10.74
C GLN A 126 -2.08 10.39 11.34
N ILE A 127 -2.23 9.08 11.08
CA ILE A 127 -1.28 8.05 11.53
C ILE A 127 0.07 8.26 10.87
N ALA A 128 0.11 8.46 9.55
CA ALA A 128 1.35 8.71 8.84
C ALA A 128 2.10 9.93 9.39
N ASN A 129 1.39 11.01 9.68
CA ASN A 129 1.97 12.21 10.30
C ASN A 129 2.24 12.04 11.81
N GLY A 130 1.51 11.20 12.53
CA GLY A 130 1.71 11.03 13.97
C GLY A 130 2.98 10.22 14.28
N TYR A 131 3.18 9.13 13.54
CA TYR A 131 4.28 8.20 13.77
C TYR A 131 5.54 8.51 12.96
N PHE A 132 5.39 9.17 11.79
CA PHE A 132 6.48 9.30 10.82
C PHE A 132 6.64 10.72 10.28
N TYR A 133 6.23 11.75 11.03
CA TYR A 133 6.45 13.13 10.61
C TYR A 133 7.91 13.52 10.74
N ASP A 134 8.55 13.68 9.58
CA ASP A 134 9.97 14.03 9.45
C ASP A 134 10.23 15.55 9.39
N GLY A 135 9.25 16.40 9.76
CA GLY A 135 9.49 17.84 9.96
C GLY A 135 9.74 18.67 8.69
N GLU A 136 9.32 18.21 7.51
CA GLU A 136 9.52 18.94 6.24
C GLU A 136 8.58 20.13 6.03
#